data_AF-A0A2S5T2Y2-F1
#
_entry.id   AF-A0A2S5T2Y2-F1
#
_cell.length_a   1.000
_cell.length_b   1.000
_cell.length_c   1.000
_cell.angle_alpha   90.00
_cell.angle_beta   90.00
_cell.angle_gamma   90.00
#
_symmetry.space_group_name_H-M   'P 1'
#
loop_
_entity.id
_entity.type
_entity.pdbx_description
1 polymer ?
#
loop_
_entity_poly.entity_id
_entity_poly.type
_entity_poly.pdbx_seq_one_letter_code
_entity_poly.pdbx_strand_id
1 'polypeptide(L)'
;MNAAFGFRPHLSRLALACATCCAGAAPAADYTWTGAAGSSNSFWDLASNWSPALPSGADARLLLGAYDTTLRSGVFDVGSVHGSRQLLVQGGELILNASGSSLGTLHFAGGTIKAPGG
;
A
#
# COMPACT_ATOMS: atom_id res chain seq x y z
N MET A 1 72.50 23.55 20.58
CA MET A 1 71.95 22.18 20.51
C MET A 1 70.44 22.31 20.39
N ASN A 2 69.89 21.90 19.24
CA ASN A 2 68.47 21.98 18.89
C ASN A 2 67.66 20.88 19.59
N ALA A 3 66.45 21.21 20.06
CA ALA A 3 65.32 20.28 20.06
C ALA A 3 64.00 21.07 20.09
N ALA A 4 63.19 20.85 19.06
CA ALA A 4 61.87 21.42 18.85
C ALA A 4 60.80 20.59 19.58
N PHE A 5 59.75 21.24 20.10
CA PHE A 5 58.45 20.60 20.32
C PHE A 5 57.33 21.61 20.07
N GLY A 6 56.75 21.53 18.87
CA GLY A 6 55.47 22.15 18.56
C GLY A 6 54.33 21.20 18.92
N PHE A 7 53.34 21.70 19.64
CA PHE A 7 52.04 21.04 19.76
C PHE A 7 50.96 22.12 19.68
N ARG A 8 50.36 22.25 18.49
CA ARG A 8 49.08 22.93 18.29
C ARG A 8 48.05 21.85 17.97
N PRO A 9 47.19 21.43 18.91
CA PRO A 9 46.04 20.64 18.53
C PRO A 9 45.05 21.56 17.83
N HIS A 10 45.04 21.42 16.51
CA HIS A 10 44.10 22.02 15.59
C HIS A 10 42.67 21.59 15.92
N LEU A 11 41.76 22.56 15.80
CA LEU A 11 40.32 22.41 15.73
C LEU A 11 39.94 21.21 14.84
N SER A 12 39.10 20.32 15.36
CA SER A 12 38.34 19.39 14.51
C SER A 12 36.98 19.14 15.17
N ARG A 13 36.13 20.17 15.11
CA ARG A 13 34.68 20.00 15.24
C ARG A 13 34.16 19.38 13.95
N LEU A 14 34.19 18.07 13.84
CA LEU A 14 33.42 17.34 12.83
C LEU A 14 32.05 17.02 13.44
N ALA A 15 31.13 17.98 13.33
CA ALA A 15 29.72 17.73 13.54
C ALA A 15 29.21 16.98 12.30
N LEU A 16 29.07 15.66 12.43
CA LEU A 16 28.46 14.83 11.40
C LEU A 16 26.93 15.01 11.47
N ALA A 17 26.42 15.98 10.72
CA ALA A 17 24.98 16.13 10.49
C ALA A 17 24.53 14.99 9.58
N CYS A 18 23.97 13.93 10.16
CA CYS A 18 23.33 12.86 9.41
C CYS A 18 22.03 13.41 8.81
N ALA A 19 22.06 13.71 7.51
CA ALA A 19 20.90 14.10 6.75
C ALA A 19 19.88 12.96 6.77
N THR A 20 18.87 13.09 7.62
CA THR A 20 17.62 12.34 7.54
C THR A 20 17.03 12.55 6.16
N CYS A 21 17.26 11.59 5.26
CA CYS A 21 16.52 11.51 4.02
C CYS A 21 15.07 11.22 4.42
N CYS A 22 14.25 12.25 4.46
CA CYS A 22 12.81 12.10 4.36
C CYS A 22 12.53 11.48 2.99
N ALA A 23 12.57 10.15 2.91
CA ALA A 23 11.89 9.41 1.88
C ALA A 23 10.41 9.72 2.10
N GLY A 24 9.93 10.81 1.50
CA GLY A 24 8.51 11.11 1.47
C GLY A 24 7.84 9.94 0.79
N ALA A 25 7.02 9.19 1.54
CA ALA A 25 6.15 8.19 0.95
C ALA A 25 5.39 8.87 -0.20
N ALA A 26 5.49 8.30 -1.40
CA ALA A 26 4.64 8.75 -2.49
C ALA A 26 3.19 8.68 -2.01
N PRO A 27 2.34 9.69 -2.31
CA PRO A 27 0.96 9.65 -1.87
C PRO A 27 0.30 8.41 -2.47
N ALA A 28 -0.32 7.59 -1.61
CA ALA A 28 -1.12 6.44 -2.02
C ALA A 28 -2.13 6.86 -3.09
N ALA A 29 -2.11 6.21 -4.24
CA ALA A 29 -3.09 6.46 -5.30
C ALA A 29 -4.43 5.85 -4.89
N ASP A 30 -5.48 6.69 -4.87
CA ASP A 30 -6.83 6.23 -4.52
C ASP A 30 -7.53 5.59 -5.72
N TYR A 31 -8.09 4.41 -5.49
CA TYR A 31 -8.93 3.69 -6.43
C TYR A 31 -10.30 3.45 -5.80
N THR A 32 -11.31 4.15 -6.31
CA THR A 32 -12.66 4.13 -5.76
C THR A 32 -13.51 3.11 -6.49
N TRP A 33 -14.19 2.26 -5.72
CA TRP A 33 -15.23 1.39 -6.25
C TRP A 33 -16.49 2.19 -6.59
N THR A 34 -16.92 2.12 -7.84
CA THR A 34 -18.09 2.84 -8.36
C THR A 34 -19.33 1.96 -8.44
N GLY A 35 -19.16 0.65 -8.57
CA GLY A 35 -20.26 -0.30 -8.82
C GLY A 35 -20.95 -0.11 -10.18
N ALA A 36 -20.32 0.58 -11.14
CA ALA A 36 -20.98 0.96 -12.39
C ALA A 36 -21.31 -0.24 -13.31
N ALA A 37 -20.73 -1.42 -13.09
CA ALA A 37 -21.12 -2.66 -13.79
C ALA A 37 -22.49 -3.22 -13.33
N GLY A 38 -23.07 -2.66 -12.27
CA GLY A 38 -24.32 -3.11 -11.65
C GLY A 38 -24.12 -4.14 -10.54
N SER A 39 -25.16 -4.33 -9.73
CA SER A 39 -25.11 -5.15 -8.50
C SER A 39 -24.82 -6.63 -8.75
N SER A 40 -25.26 -7.20 -9.87
CA SER A 40 -24.96 -8.58 -10.26
C SER A 40 -23.53 -8.78 -10.76
N ASN A 41 -22.79 -7.70 -11.02
CA ASN A 41 -21.43 -7.71 -11.57
C ASN A 41 -20.45 -7.03 -10.61
N SER A 42 -20.56 -7.27 -9.31
CA SER A 42 -19.72 -6.64 -8.29
C SER A 42 -18.33 -7.29 -8.18
N PHE A 43 -17.61 -7.40 -9.29
CA PHE A 43 -16.33 -8.12 -9.40
C PHE A 43 -15.14 -7.22 -9.63
N TRP A 44 -14.03 -7.51 -8.94
CA TRP A 44 -12.82 -6.68 -8.95
C TRP A 44 -12.11 -6.65 -10.30
N ASP A 45 -12.24 -7.69 -11.12
CA ASP A 45 -11.65 -7.78 -12.47
C ASP A 45 -12.33 -6.87 -13.50
N LEU A 46 -13.51 -6.32 -13.18
CA LEU A 46 -14.24 -5.44 -14.08
C LEU A 46 -13.79 -3.99 -13.92
N ALA A 47 -13.03 -3.50 -14.90
CA ALA A 47 -12.51 -2.13 -14.91
C ALA A 47 -13.59 -1.05 -14.74
N SER A 48 -14.81 -1.29 -15.23
CA SER A 48 -15.93 -0.36 -15.09
C SER A 48 -16.35 -0.12 -13.64
N ASN A 49 -16.04 -1.02 -12.71
CA ASN A 49 -16.33 -0.85 -11.29
C ASN A 49 -15.31 0.03 -10.56
N TRP A 50 -14.24 0.47 -11.22
CA TRP A 50 -13.18 1.24 -10.60
C TRP A 50 -13.03 2.60 -11.25
N SER A 51 -12.65 3.59 -10.45
CA SER A 51 -12.21 4.90 -10.90
C SER A 51 -10.89 5.24 -10.20
N PRO A 52 -9.88 5.76 -10.92
CA PRO A 52 -9.93 6.18 -12.32
C PRO A 52 -9.79 5.02 -13.34
N ALA A 53 -9.25 3.89 -12.91
CA ALA A 53 -9.01 2.71 -13.72
C ALA A 53 -8.93 1.47 -12.81
N LEU A 54 -8.58 0.30 -13.37
CA LEU A 54 -8.24 -0.85 -12.54
C LEU A 54 -7.11 -0.51 -11.55
N PRO A 55 -7.20 -0.97 -10.30
CA PRO A 55 -6.17 -0.74 -9.31
C PRO A 55 -4.81 -1.32 -9.71
N SER A 56 -3.77 -0.55 -9.46
CA SER A 56 -2.39 -0.96 -9.69
C SER A 56 -1.44 -0.23 -8.76
N GLY A 57 -0.43 -0.95 -8.28
CA GLY A 57 0.69 -0.38 -7.52
C GLY A 57 0.60 -0.67 -6.03
N ALA A 58 1.73 -1.04 -5.44
CA ALA A 58 1.84 -1.46 -4.05
C ALA A 58 1.41 -0.40 -3.02
N ASP A 59 1.38 0.89 -3.38
CA ASP A 59 0.91 1.96 -2.51
C ASP A 59 -0.58 2.31 -2.73
N ALA A 60 -1.28 1.60 -3.63
CA ALA A 60 -2.66 1.93 -3.98
C ALA A 60 -3.62 1.72 -2.80
N ARG A 61 -4.51 2.68 -2.58
CA ARG A 61 -5.58 2.58 -1.58
C ARG A 61 -6.91 2.30 -2.27
N LEU A 62 -7.50 1.16 -1.96
CA LEU A 62 -8.80 0.74 -2.50
C LEU A 62 -9.92 1.24 -1.60
N LEU A 63 -10.81 2.05 -2.14
CA LEU A 63 -11.97 2.62 -1.45
C LEU A 63 -13.25 1.94 -1.95
N LEU A 64 -13.62 0.83 -1.31
CA LEU A 64 -14.79 0.02 -1.66
C LEU A 64 -16.12 0.64 -1.25
N GLY A 65 -16.12 1.65 -0.37
CA GLY A 65 -17.34 2.28 0.13
C GLY A 65 -18.29 1.29 0.83
N ALA A 66 -19.59 1.48 0.64
CA ALA A 66 -20.64 0.65 1.20
C ALA A 66 -21.17 -0.36 0.16
N TYR A 67 -20.27 -1.09 -0.51
CA TYR A 67 -20.62 -2.11 -1.50
C TYR A 67 -20.19 -3.52 -1.03
N ASP A 68 -21.01 -4.52 -1.34
CA ASP A 68 -20.59 -5.92 -1.26
C ASP A 68 -19.84 -6.26 -2.55
N THR A 69 -18.55 -6.60 -2.44
CA THR A 69 -17.65 -6.80 -3.60
C THR A 69 -17.02 -8.18 -3.57
N THR A 70 -16.65 -8.69 -4.75
CA THR A 70 -16.07 -10.03 -4.91
C THR A 70 -14.75 -9.99 -5.66
N LEU A 71 -13.70 -10.53 -5.03
CA LEU A 71 -12.44 -10.90 -5.68
C LEU A 71 -12.50 -12.39 -6.03
N ARG A 72 -12.66 -12.70 -7.33
CA ARG A 72 -12.79 -14.07 -7.84
C ARG A 72 -11.58 -14.55 -8.64
N SER A 73 -10.77 -13.61 -9.12
CA SER A 73 -9.61 -13.85 -9.97
C SER A 73 -8.72 -12.61 -10.03
N GLY A 74 -7.54 -12.75 -10.65
CA GLY A 74 -6.57 -11.68 -10.81
C GLY A 74 -5.59 -11.57 -9.64
N VAL A 75 -4.63 -10.68 -9.79
CA VAL A 75 -3.64 -10.33 -8.75
C VAL A 75 -3.79 -8.84 -8.46
N PHE A 76 -4.11 -8.51 -7.21
CA PHE A 76 -4.24 -7.14 -6.74
C PHE A 76 -3.13 -6.87 -5.74
N ASP A 77 -2.06 -6.26 -6.24
CA ASP A 77 -0.90 -5.83 -5.47
C ASP A 77 -1.05 -4.34 -5.11
N VAL A 78 -1.48 -4.10 -3.87
CA VAL A 78 -2.02 -2.81 -3.41
C VAL A 78 -1.57 -2.51 -1.99
N GLY A 79 -1.75 -1.27 -1.55
CA GLY A 79 -1.37 -0.85 -0.21
C GLY A 79 -2.39 -1.33 0.82
N SER A 80 -3.63 -0.88 0.67
CA SER A 80 -4.70 -1.15 1.64
C SER A 80 -6.08 -1.21 1.01
N VAL A 81 -7.00 -1.89 1.70
CA VAL A 81 -8.40 -2.02 1.31
C VAL A 81 -9.30 -1.42 2.38
N HIS A 82 -10.21 -0.52 1.99
CA HIS A 82 -11.13 0.14 2.89
C HIS A 82 -12.58 0.02 2.39
N GLY A 83 -13.46 -0.53 3.21
CA GLY A 83 -14.89 -0.63 2.95
C GLY A 83 -15.68 -0.86 4.23
N SER A 84 -16.97 -0.54 4.21
CA SER A 84 -17.86 -0.74 5.37
C SER A 84 -18.74 -2.00 5.26
N ARG A 85 -18.67 -2.69 4.12
CA ARG A 85 -19.50 -3.85 3.78
C ARG A 85 -18.66 -5.11 3.57
N GLN A 86 -19.21 -6.12 2.88
CA GLN A 86 -18.54 -7.39 2.66
C GLN A 86 -17.52 -7.32 1.52
N LEU A 87 -16.32 -7.85 1.77
CA LEU A 87 -15.43 -8.36 0.75
C LEU A 87 -15.50 -9.89 0.75
N LEU A 88 -15.91 -10.45 -0.37
CA LEU A 88 -15.89 -11.88 -0.64
C LEU A 88 -14.65 -12.23 -1.48
N VAL A 89 -13.80 -13.12 -0.99
CA VAL A 89 -12.63 -13.63 -1.71
C VAL A 89 -12.91 -15.08 -2.10
N GLN A 90 -13.16 -15.33 -3.39
CA GLN A 90 -13.44 -16.68 -3.93
C GLN A 90 -12.25 -17.28 -4.67
N GLY A 91 -11.30 -16.45 -5.13
CA GLY A 91 -10.15 -16.87 -5.91
C GLY A 91 -9.28 -15.68 -6.30
N GLY A 92 -8.09 -15.92 -6.86
CA GLY A 92 -7.11 -14.87 -7.13
C GLY A 92 -6.19 -14.58 -5.95
N GLU A 93 -5.44 -13.48 -6.05
CA GLU A 93 -4.43 -13.08 -5.07
C GLU A 93 -4.59 -11.61 -4.68
N LEU A 94 -4.59 -11.34 -3.38
CA LEU A 94 -4.59 -10.00 -2.80
C LEU A 94 -3.33 -9.82 -1.96
N ILE A 95 -2.45 -8.91 -2.38
CA ILE A 95 -1.22 -8.56 -1.67
C ILE A 95 -1.44 -7.17 -1.06
N LEU A 96 -1.32 -7.08 0.27
CA LEU A 96 -1.49 -5.85 1.02
C LEU A 96 -0.12 -5.38 1.51
N ASN A 97 0.41 -4.30 0.95
CA ASN A 97 1.76 -3.81 1.26
C ASN A 97 1.79 -2.77 2.39
N ALA A 98 0.63 -2.28 2.81
CA ALA A 98 0.51 -1.33 3.90
C ALA A 98 -0.40 -1.85 5.01
N SER A 99 -0.12 -1.42 6.24
CA SER A 99 -1.02 -1.62 7.37
C SER A 99 -2.25 -0.71 7.27
N GLY A 100 -3.35 -1.10 7.91
CA GLY A 100 -4.52 -0.22 8.10
C GLY A 100 -5.73 -0.49 7.21
N SER A 101 -5.77 -1.64 6.52
CA SER A 101 -6.99 -2.09 5.84
C SER A 101 -8.16 -2.19 6.83
N SER A 102 -9.35 -1.80 6.37
CA SER A 102 -10.58 -1.81 7.18
C SER A 102 -11.75 -2.33 6.35
N LEU A 103 -12.39 -3.40 6.80
CA LEU A 103 -13.55 -4.01 6.14
C LEU A 103 -14.67 -4.19 7.15
N GLY A 104 -15.93 -4.09 6.71
CA GLY A 104 -17.07 -4.45 7.54
C GLY A 104 -17.12 -5.96 7.78
N THR A 105 -16.99 -6.74 6.71
CA THR A 105 -16.89 -8.20 6.79
C THR A 105 -15.95 -8.71 5.72
N LEU A 106 -15.07 -9.66 6.08
CA LEU A 106 -14.25 -10.42 5.13
C LEU A 106 -14.75 -11.86 5.12
N HIS A 107 -15.19 -12.34 3.95
CA HIS A 107 -15.53 -13.74 3.74
C HIS A 107 -14.51 -14.37 2.79
N PHE A 108 -13.74 -15.34 3.28
CA PHE A 108 -12.69 -16.00 2.53
C PHE A 108 -13.13 -17.42 2.18
N ALA A 109 -13.45 -17.64 0.90
CA ALA A 109 -13.91 -18.89 0.33
C ALA A 109 -12.90 -19.53 -0.66
N GLY A 110 -11.83 -18.81 -1.01
CA GLY A 110 -10.73 -19.30 -1.85
C GLY A 110 -9.70 -18.20 -2.14
N GLY A 111 -8.67 -18.53 -2.93
CA GLY A 111 -7.61 -17.59 -3.32
C GLY A 111 -6.44 -17.51 -2.33
N THR A 112 -5.74 -16.38 -2.32
CA THR A 112 -4.61 -16.12 -1.41
C THR A 112 -4.60 -14.65 -0.98
N ILE A 113 -4.34 -14.40 0.31
CA ILE A 113 -4.07 -13.07 0.84
C ILE A 113 -2.64 -13.08 1.41
N LYS A 114 -1.81 -12.12 0.97
CA LYS A 114 -0.43 -11.98 1.43
C LYS A 114 -0.21 -10.62 2.10
N ALA A 115 0.68 -10.61 3.07
CA ALA A 115 1.26 -9.41 3.66
C ALA A 115 2.67 -9.19 3.07
N PRO A 116 3.27 -7.99 3.21
CA PRO A 116 4.59 -7.75 2.68
C PRO A 116 5.61 -8.59 3.47
N GLY A 117 6.50 -9.30 2.75
CA GLY A 117 7.59 -10.09 3.33
C GLY A 117 7.26 -11.53 3.74
N GLY A 118 6.15 -12.10 3.23
CA GLY A 118 5.78 -13.52 3.41
C GLY A 118 6.34 -14.45 2.36
#